data_AF-A0A431K773-F1
#
_entry.id   AF-A0A431K773-F1
#
_cell.length_a   1.000
_cell.length_b   1.000
_cell.length_c   1.000
_cell.angle_alpha   90.00
_cell.angle_beta   90.00
_cell.angle_gamma   90.00
#
_symmetry.space_group_name_H-M   'P 1'
#
loop_
_entity.id
_entity.type
_entity.pdbx_description
1 polymer ?
#
loop_
_entity_poly.entity_id
_entity_poly.type
_entity_poly.pdbx_seq_one_letter_code
_entity_poly.pdbx_strand_id
1 'polypeptide(L)'
;MTHPRSAFGAPPQGGDASGPAEPDPRRPLEGAGAGPQIADQTPDPDVLRRLRWRCRRGLLENDLFIDKFFERHGESLTTGLVQGLLQLMDLSDNDLLDLFLARKEPDGDLVNAEVMQVLSMMRVAKA
;
A
#
# COMPACT_ATOMS: atom_id res chain seq x y z
N MET A 1 83.06 1.51 -5.20
CA MET A 1 82.40 0.31 -5.72
C MET A 1 80.92 0.44 -5.44
N THR A 2 80.13 0.86 -6.43
CA THR A 2 79.28 -0.02 -7.26
C THR A 2 77.93 -0.27 -6.60
N HIS A 3 76.89 0.36 -7.13
CA HIS A 3 75.48 0.04 -6.86
C HIS A 3 75.20 -1.44 -7.17
N PRO A 4 74.12 -1.99 -6.60
CA PRO A 4 73.10 -2.48 -7.54
C PRO A 4 71.67 -2.05 -7.21
N ARG A 5 71.01 -1.59 -8.27
CA ARG A 5 69.58 -1.39 -8.45
C ARG A 5 68.89 -2.76 -8.52
N SER A 6 67.79 -2.93 -7.80
CA SER A 6 66.77 -3.97 -8.07
C SER A 6 65.41 -3.33 -7.89
N ALA A 7 64.79 -2.89 -8.98
CA ALA A 7 63.82 -3.64 -9.79
C ALA A 7 62.41 -3.55 -9.17
N PHE A 8 61.76 -2.41 -9.44
CA PHE A 8 60.34 -2.19 -9.21
C PHE A 8 59.56 -3.10 -10.19
N GLY A 9 58.87 -4.11 -9.66
CA GLY A 9 57.98 -4.97 -10.44
C GLY A 9 56.75 -4.20 -10.87
N ALA A 10 56.57 -4.01 -12.16
CA ALA A 10 55.31 -3.55 -12.73
C ALA A 10 54.30 -4.71 -12.73
N PRO A 11 53.04 -4.51 -12.29
CA PRO A 11 51.98 -5.49 -12.50
C PRO A 11 51.50 -5.46 -13.97
N PRO A 12 51.02 -6.60 -14.51
CA PRO A 12 50.49 -6.67 -15.88
C PRO A 12 49.13 -5.97 -15.99
N GLN A 13 48.97 -5.17 -17.05
CA GLN A 13 47.66 -4.66 -17.47
C GLN A 13 46.98 -5.74 -18.31
N GLY A 14 45.94 -6.36 -17.76
CA GLY A 14 45.00 -7.23 -18.45
C GLY A 14 43.62 -6.99 -17.84
N GLY A 15 42.65 -6.63 -18.67
CA GLY A 15 41.32 -6.27 -18.20
C GLY A 15 40.45 -5.79 -19.35
N ASP A 16 39.79 -6.74 -19.98
CA ASP A 16 39.05 -6.62 -21.22
C ASP A 16 37.82 -5.70 -21.14
N ALA A 17 37.50 -5.16 -22.32
CA ALA A 17 36.27 -4.54 -22.74
C ALA A 17 35.05 -4.71 -21.81
N SER A 18 34.57 -3.59 -21.25
CA SER A 18 33.17 -3.43 -20.88
C SER A 18 32.56 -2.39 -21.81
N GLY A 19 31.90 -2.88 -22.87
CA GLY A 19 31.00 -2.08 -23.68
C GLY A 19 29.82 -1.57 -22.84
N PRO A 20 29.10 -0.53 -23.30
CA PRO A 20 27.92 -0.05 -22.60
C PRO A 20 26.90 -1.18 -22.52
N ALA A 21 26.39 -1.43 -21.31
CA ALA A 21 25.32 -2.38 -21.06
C ALA A 21 24.14 -2.08 -22.01
N GLU A 22 23.83 -3.04 -22.86
CA GLU A 22 22.64 -3.02 -23.70
C GLU A 22 21.41 -3.01 -22.78
N PRO A 23 20.50 -2.02 -22.92
CA PRO A 23 19.32 -1.97 -22.08
C PRO A 23 18.37 -3.13 -22.46
N ASP A 24 17.98 -3.90 -21.45
CA ASP A 24 17.06 -5.03 -21.56
C ASP A 24 15.73 -4.58 -22.20
N PRO A 25 15.31 -5.16 -23.35
CA PRO A 25 14.09 -4.78 -24.04
C PRO A 25 12.81 -5.34 -23.41
N ARG A 26 12.88 -6.02 -22.25
CA ARG A 26 11.72 -6.65 -21.59
C ARG A 26 11.37 -6.03 -20.25
N ARG A 27 11.62 -4.74 -20.06
CA ARG A 27 10.97 -4.01 -18.96
C ARG A 27 9.76 -3.26 -19.49
N PRO A 28 8.52 -3.79 -19.34
CA PRO A 28 7.35 -2.96 -19.41
C PRO A 28 7.53 -1.83 -18.40
N LEU A 29 7.54 -0.60 -18.91
CA LEU A 29 7.36 0.60 -18.12
C LEU A 29 5.90 0.64 -17.66
N GLU A 30 5.52 -0.24 -16.72
CA GLU A 30 4.25 -0.12 -16.01
C GLU A 30 4.39 0.98 -14.96
N GLY A 31 4.08 2.19 -15.39
CA GLY A 31 4.05 3.34 -14.51
C GLY A 31 3.67 4.59 -15.27
N ALA A 32 2.36 4.79 -15.46
CA ALA A 32 1.71 6.10 -15.51
C ALA A 32 0.28 5.94 -16.05
N GLY A 33 -0.66 5.66 -15.15
CA GLY A 33 -2.07 5.61 -15.53
C GLY A 33 -3.01 4.99 -14.51
N ALA A 34 -2.68 4.93 -13.22
CA ALA A 34 -3.68 4.64 -12.19
C ALA A 34 -4.56 5.89 -11.99
N GLY A 35 -5.32 6.24 -13.03
CA GLY A 35 -6.43 7.19 -12.89
C GLY A 35 -7.56 6.59 -12.03
N PRO A 36 -8.61 7.35 -11.72
CA PRO A 36 -9.77 6.94 -10.90
C PRO A 36 -10.50 5.65 -11.35
N GLN A 37 -10.07 5.05 -12.46
CA GLN A 37 -10.61 3.83 -13.05
C GLN A 37 -10.27 2.58 -12.22
N ILE A 38 -9.10 2.51 -11.58
CA ILE A 38 -8.73 1.33 -10.77
C ILE A 38 -9.58 1.26 -9.50
N ALA A 39 -9.93 2.41 -8.94
CA ALA A 39 -10.70 2.52 -7.72
C ALA A 39 -12.12 1.93 -7.85
N ASP A 40 -12.68 1.88 -9.05
CA ASP A 40 -14.05 1.37 -9.31
C ASP A 40 -14.08 -0.14 -9.67
N GLN A 41 -12.93 -0.77 -9.87
CA GLN A 41 -12.86 -2.18 -10.25
C GLN A 41 -13.21 -3.12 -9.10
N THR A 42 -13.77 -4.30 -9.43
CA THR A 42 -13.97 -5.39 -8.48
C THR A 42 -12.62 -5.80 -7.85
N PRO A 43 -12.53 -5.83 -6.51
CA PRO A 43 -11.29 -6.16 -5.81
C PRO A 43 -10.95 -7.64 -5.94
N ASP A 44 -9.65 -7.92 -5.86
CA ASP A 44 -9.10 -9.27 -5.91
C ASP A 44 -9.59 -10.12 -4.70
N PRO A 45 -10.03 -11.37 -4.91
CA PRO A 45 -10.60 -12.21 -3.86
C PRO A 45 -9.60 -12.54 -2.74
N ASP A 46 -8.30 -12.64 -3.02
CA ASP A 46 -7.27 -12.88 -2.00
C ASP A 46 -7.04 -11.63 -1.15
N VAL A 47 -7.17 -10.44 -1.72
CA VAL A 47 -7.14 -9.18 -0.95
C VAL A 47 -8.36 -9.09 -0.04
N LEU A 48 -9.56 -9.38 -0.54
CA LEU A 48 -10.79 -9.39 0.26
C LEU A 48 -10.70 -10.39 1.42
N ARG A 49 -10.17 -11.59 1.18
CA ARG A 49 -10.00 -12.60 2.22
C ARG A 49 -9.05 -12.12 3.33
N ARG A 50 -7.92 -11.50 2.95
CA ARG A 50 -6.96 -10.93 3.90
C ARG A 50 -7.54 -9.75 4.68
N LEU A 51 -8.31 -8.89 4.02
CA LEU A 51 -9.02 -7.78 4.65
C LEU A 51 -10.00 -8.29 5.70
N ARG A 52 -10.87 -9.24 5.35
CA ARG A 52 -11.84 -9.84 6.29
C ARG A 52 -11.18 -10.44 7.52
N TRP A 53 -9.97 -10.99 7.38
CA TRP A 53 -9.23 -11.50 8.52
C TRP A 53 -8.66 -10.37 9.41
N ARG A 54 -8.16 -9.28 8.81
CA ARG A 54 -7.71 -8.07 9.52
C ARG A 54 -8.83 -7.31 10.24
N CYS A 55 -10.05 -7.43 9.74
CA CYS A 55 -11.23 -6.82 10.37
C CYS A 55 -11.62 -7.48 11.70
N ARG A 56 -11.06 -8.63 12.07
CA ARG A 56 -11.32 -9.30 13.35
C ARG A 56 -10.50 -8.61 14.44
N ARG A 57 -11.12 -7.71 15.18
CA ARG A 57 -10.45 -6.80 16.11
C ARG A 57 -10.68 -7.23 17.57
N GLY A 58 -9.98 -6.58 18.50
CA GLY A 58 -10.15 -6.85 19.94
C GLY A 58 -11.38 -6.18 20.56
N LEU A 59 -12.01 -5.26 19.81
CA LEU A 59 -13.09 -4.41 20.29
C LEU A 59 -14.37 -4.67 19.48
N LEU A 60 -15.40 -5.17 20.16
CA LEU A 60 -16.64 -5.66 19.54
C LEU A 60 -17.36 -4.58 18.73
N GLU A 61 -17.32 -3.33 19.20
CA GLU A 61 -17.97 -2.22 18.51
C GLU A 61 -17.37 -1.99 17.11
N ASN A 62 -16.05 -2.15 16.96
CA ASN A 62 -15.39 -2.07 15.65
C ASN A 62 -15.87 -3.19 14.73
N ASP A 63 -15.93 -4.42 15.25
CA ASP A 63 -16.42 -5.57 14.49
C ASP A 63 -17.87 -5.31 14.03
N LEU A 64 -18.74 -4.79 14.89
CA LEU A 64 -20.14 -4.48 14.53
C LEU A 64 -20.27 -3.42 13.44
N PHE A 65 -19.44 -2.37 13.46
CA PHE A 65 -19.41 -1.37 12.39
C PHE A 65 -18.97 -2.00 11.07
N ILE A 66 -17.93 -2.81 11.11
CA ILE A 66 -17.35 -3.45 9.93
C ILE A 66 -18.31 -4.50 9.36
N ASP A 67 -18.93 -5.33 10.20
CA ASP A 67 -19.91 -6.34 9.79
C ASP A 67 -21.11 -5.68 9.12
N LYS A 68 -21.70 -4.64 9.73
CA LYS A 68 -22.82 -3.89 9.12
C LYS A 68 -22.43 -3.27 7.77
N PHE A 69 -21.19 -2.81 7.64
CA PHE A 69 -20.68 -2.29 6.38
C PHE A 69 -20.60 -3.40 5.33
N PHE A 70 -20.05 -4.57 5.65
CA PHE A 70 -19.98 -5.70 4.71
C PHE A 70 -21.37 -6.26 4.38
N GLU A 71 -22.31 -6.29 5.32
CA GLU A 71 -23.69 -6.69 5.07
C GLU A 71 -24.39 -5.78 4.06
N ARG A 72 -24.11 -4.46 4.09
CA ARG A 72 -24.76 -3.47 3.23
C ARG A 72 -24.04 -3.22 1.91
N HIS A 73 -22.71 -3.19 1.94
CA HIS A 73 -21.87 -2.74 0.82
C HIS A 73 -20.93 -3.84 0.32
N GLY A 74 -20.93 -5.04 0.92
CA GLY A 74 -20.01 -6.12 0.56
C GLY A 74 -20.10 -6.57 -0.90
N GLU A 75 -21.30 -6.52 -1.50
CA GLU A 75 -21.53 -6.89 -2.91
C GLU A 75 -21.10 -5.81 -3.90
N SER A 76 -21.00 -4.55 -3.45
CA SER A 76 -20.63 -3.38 -4.26
C SER A 76 -19.26 -2.81 -3.86
N LEU A 77 -18.45 -3.61 -3.15
CA LEU A 77 -17.10 -3.23 -2.76
C LEU A 77 -16.22 -3.09 -4.00
N THR A 78 -15.62 -1.92 -4.15
CA THR A 78 -14.64 -1.64 -5.19
C THR A 78 -13.21 -1.68 -4.63
N THR A 79 -12.22 -1.75 -5.51
CA THR A 79 -10.80 -1.78 -5.14
C THR A 79 -10.41 -0.53 -4.35
N GLY A 80 -10.96 0.64 -4.69
CA GLY A 80 -10.74 1.89 -3.95
C GLY A 80 -11.25 1.80 -2.51
N LEU A 81 -12.50 1.33 -2.32
CA LEU A 81 -13.06 1.12 -0.98
C LEU A 81 -12.25 0.12 -0.16
N VAL A 82 -11.75 -0.95 -0.80
CA VAL A 82 -10.85 -1.91 -0.15
C VAL A 82 -9.54 -1.26 0.30
N GLN A 83 -8.94 -0.38 -0.52
CA GLN A 83 -7.73 0.35 -0.12
C GLN A 83 -8.00 1.29 1.06
N GLY A 84 -9.12 2.02 1.05
CA GLY A 84 -9.52 2.87 2.18
C GLY A 84 -9.71 2.07 3.47
N LEU A 85 -10.39 0.92 3.38
CA LEU A 85 -10.55 -0.01 4.50
C LEU A 85 -9.20 -0.53 5.02
N LEU A 86 -8.28 -0.92 4.14
CA LEU A 86 -6.97 -1.41 4.55
C LEU A 86 -6.17 -0.35 5.33
N GLN A 87 -6.25 0.91 4.93
CA GLN A 87 -5.60 2.02 5.66
C GLN A 87 -6.23 2.24 7.03
N LEU A 88 -7.56 2.22 7.13
CA LEU A 88 -8.26 2.27 8.42
C LEU A 88 -7.87 1.08 9.31
N MET A 89 -7.63 -0.10 8.72
CA MET A 89 -7.17 -1.29 9.43
C MET A 89 -5.71 -1.22 9.90
N ASP A 90 -4.95 -0.18 9.60
CA ASP A 90 -3.61 0.04 10.16
C ASP A 90 -3.66 0.78 11.51
N LEU A 91 -4.80 1.41 11.83
CA LEU A 91 -5.00 2.18 13.07
C LEU A 91 -5.20 1.29 14.29
N SER A 92 -5.00 1.86 15.48
CA SER A 92 -5.34 1.20 16.74
C SER A 92 -6.86 1.04 16.90
N ASP A 93 -7.29 0.09 17.74
CA ASP A 93 -8.73 -0.16 17.95
C ASP A 93 -9.48 1.09 18.46
N ASN A 94 -8.86 1.89 19.31
CA ASN A 94 -9.47 3.12 19.86
C ASN A 94 -9.51 4.24 18.82
N ASP A 95 -8.43 4.46 18.07
CA ASP A 95 -8.39 5.49 17.02
C ASP A 95 -9.41 5.20 15.92
N LEU A 96 -9.51 3.93 15.52
CA LEU A 96 -10.49 3.48 14.53
C LEU A 96 -11.93 3.72 15.03
N LEU A 97 -12.21 3.38 16.29
CA LEU A 97 -13.53 3.59 16.89
C LEU A 97 -13.87 5.09 16.96
N ASP A 98 -12.93 5.94 17.37
CA ASP A 98 -13.16 7.39 17.46
C ASP A 98 -13.43 8.00 16.08
N LEU A 99 -12.80 7.49 15.02
CA LEU A 99 -13.13 7.87 13.63
C LEU A 99 -14.53 7.40 13.23
N PHE A 100 -14.92 6.16 13.54
CA PHE A 100 -16.26 5.64 13.23
C PHE A 100 -17.37 6.39 13.98
N LEU A 101 -17.12 6.81 15.21
CA LEU A 101 -18.04 7.61 16.01
C LEU A 101 -18.03 9.10 15.69
N ALA A 102 -17.24 9.52 14.69
CA ALA A 102 -17.03 10.93 14.32
C ALA A 102 -16.61 11.82 15.50
N ARG A 103 -15.92 11.25 16.49
CA ARG A 103 -15.28 11.99 17.58
C ARG A 103 -13.97 12.63 17.14
N LYS A 104 -13.34 12.02 16.12
CA LYS A 104 -12.14 12.48 15.45
C LYS A 104 -12.36 12.53 13.95
N GLU A 105 -11.68 13.46 13.28
CA GLU A 105 -11.60 13.51 11.82
C GLU A 105 -10.33 12.78 11.34
N PRO A 106 -10.32 12.20 10.12
CA PRO A 106 -9.08 11.68 9.56
C PRO A 106 -8.10 12.83 9.32
N ASP A 107 -6.83 12.61 9.66
CA ASP A 107 -5.75 13.60 9.54
C ASP A 107 -4.55 13.01 8.78
N GLY A 108 -3.71 13.86 8.21
CA GLY A 108 -2.46 13.45 7.55
C GLY A 108 -2.70 12.50 6.38
N ASP A 109 -2.05 11.34 6.41
CA ASP A 109 -2.13 10.32 5.34
C ASP A 109 -3.53 9.69 5.19
N LEU A 110 -4.39 9.82 6.19
CA LEU A 110 -5.77 9.33 6.15
C LEU A 110 -6.72 10.26 5.37
N VAL A 111 -6.31 11.48 5.03
CA VAL A 111 -7.13 12.45 4.26
C VAL A 111 -7.06 12.12 2.77
N ASN A 112 -7.57 10.96 2.40
CA ASN A 112 -7.67 10.50 1.02
C ASN A 112 -9.12 10.18 0.64
N ALA A 113 -9.40 10.18 -0.68
CA ALA A 113 -10.76 10.04 -1.18
C ALA A 113 -11.39 8.71 -0.77
N GLU A 114 -10.61 7.63 -0.78
CA GLU A 114 -11.04 6.28 -0.46
C GLU A 114 -11.42 6.13 1.01
N VAL A 115 -10.57 6.59 1.93
CA VAL A 115 -10.82 6.59 3.38
C VAL A 115 -12.01 7.46 3.72
N MET A 116 -12.10 8.67 3.15
CA MET A 116 -13.23 9.58 3.37
C MET A 116 -14.55 8.96 2.89
N GLN A 117 -14.54 8.29 1.74
CA GLN A 117 -15.70 7.60 1.19
C GLN A 117 -16.12 6.43 2.10
N VAL A 118 -15.18 5.58 2.53
CA VAL A 118 -15.46 4.48 3.46
C VAL A 118 -16.02 5.01 4.79
N LEU A 119 -15.38 6.03 5.37
CA LEU A 119 -15.86 6.65 6.61
C LEU A 119 -17.26 7.23 6.45
N SER A 120 -17.57 7.88 5.32
CA SER A 120 -18.91 8.39 5.03
C SER A 120 -19.95 7.28 4.88
N MET A 121 -19.57 6.10 4.39
CA MET A 121 -20.47 4.94 4.25
C MET A 121 -20.68 4.21 5.58
N MET A 122 -19.65 4.14 6.42
CA MET A 122 -19.69 3.47 7.73
C MET A 122 -20.34 4.34 8.82
N ARG A 123 -20.14 5.65 8.76
CA ARG A 123 -20.82 6.60 9.65
C ARG A 123 -22.30 6.61 9.30
N VAL A 124 -23.10 5.97 10.15
CA VAL A 124 -24.55 6.14 10.10
C VAL A 124 -24.81 7.61 10.40
N ALA A 125 -25.30 8.35 9.39
CA ALA A 125 -25.69 9.74 9.56
C ALA A 125 -26.53 9.85 10.83
N LYS A 126 -26.07 10.66 11.78
CA LYS A 126 -26.89 11.05 12.92
C LYS A 126 -28.05 11.86 12.33
N ALA A 127 -29.16 11.17 12.05
CA ALA A 127 -30.43 11.77 11.68
C ALA A 127 -30.95 12.64 12.83
#